data_AF-I2CQ82-F1
#
_entry.id   AF-I2CQ82-F1
#
_cell.length_a   1.000
_cell.length_b   1.000
_cell.length_c   1.000
_cell.angle_alpha   90.00
_cell.angle_beta   90.00
_cell.angle_gamma   90.00
#
_symmetry.space_group_name_H-M   'P 1'
#
loop_
_entity.id
_entity.type
_entity.pdbx_description
1 polymer ?
#
loop_
_entity_poly.entity_id
_entity_poly.type
_entity_poly.pdbx_seq_one_letter_code
_entity_poly.pdbx_strand_id
1 'polypeptide(L)'
;MGCGETLMAVPVYREAVLEVDALFQALSGYSILEKAQTLSAETLRETQHAQPVTFLIQVGIVKLLESSGIWPSIVTGHSAGEVASAYAAGLL
;
A
#
# COMPACT_ATOMS: atom_id res chain seq x y z
N MET A 1 -12.45 3.87 -11.24
CA MET A 1 -11.48 2.77 -11.22
C MET A 1 -10.14 3.31 -10.76
N GLY A 2 -9.80 3.06 -9.51
CA GLY A 2 -8.52 3.41 -8.90
C GLY A 2 -7.49 2.29 -9.06
N CYS A 3 -6.20 2.63 -8.98
CA CYS A 3 -5.13 1.63 -8.93
C CYS A 3 -5.32 0.71 -7.70
N GLY A 4 -5.15 -0.61 -7.88
CA GLY A 4 -5.29 -1.60 -6.80
C GLY A 4 -6.73 -2.04 -6.50
N GLU A 5 -7.75 -1.34 -7.01
CA GLU A 5 -9.16 -1.62 -6.70
C GLU A 5 -9.58 -3.06 -7.07
N THR A 6 -9.22 -3.53 -8.27
CA THR A 6 -9.52 -4.90 -8.70
C THR A 6 -8.82 -5.95 -7.84
N LEU A 7 -7.64 -5.65 -7.28
CA LEU A 7 -6.88 -6.59 -6.45
C LEU A 7 -7.53 -6.82 -5.08
N MET A 8 -8.44 -5.94 -4.64
CA MET A 8 -9.22 -6.14 -3.41
C MET A 8 -10.11 -7.39 -3.45
N ALA A 9 -10.38 -7.94 -4.64
CA ALA A 9 -11.05 -9.24 -4.78
C ALA A 9 -10.17 -10.41 -4.29
N VAL A 10 -8.84 -10.26 -4.33
CA VAL A 10 -7.88 -11.29 -3.92
C VAL A 10 -7.67 -11.23 -2.39
N PRO A 11 -7.97 -12.30 -1.63
CA PRO A 11 -7.95 -12.25 -0.16
C PRO A 11 -6.64 -11.79 0.46
N VAL A 12 -5.50 -12.35 0.04
CA VAL A 12 -4.19 -11.99 0.61
C VAL A 12 -3.82 -10.52 0.39
N TYR A 13 -4.18 -9.96 -0.77
CA TYR A 13 -3.97 -8.54 -1.05
C TYR A 13 -4.85 -7.69 -0.14
N ARG A 14 -6.14 -8.01 -0.05
CA ARG A 14 -7.11 -7.29 0.76
C ARG A 14 -6.73 -7.32 2.25
N GLU A 15 -6.33 -8.47 2.77
CA GLU A 15 -5.92 -8.63 4.17
C GLU A 15 -4.71 -7.76 4.50
N ALA A 16 -3.66 -7.80 3.65
CA ALA A 16 -2.48 -6.97 3.82
C ALA A 16 -2.79 -5.47 3.80
N VAL A 17 -3.66 -5.04 2.87
CA VAL A 17 -4.08 -3.64 2.77
C VAL A 17 -4.88 -3.22 4.01
N LEU A 18 -5.81 -4.05 4.49
CA LEU A 18 -6.59 -3.75 5.70
C LEU A 18 -5.73 -3.70 6.96
N GLU A 19 -4.75 -4.60 7.08
CA GLU A 19 -3.82 -4.62 8.20
C GLU A 19 -3.00 -3.32 8.28
N VAL A 20 -2.40 -2.92 7.16
CA VAL A 20 -1.61 -1.68 7.09
C VAL A 20 -2.48 -0.45 7.31
N ASP A 21 -3.70 -0.41 6.75
CA ASP A 21 -4.63 0.69 6.96
C ASP A 21 -4.99 0.84 8.45
N ALA A 22 -5.28 -0.27 9.13
CA ALA A 22 -5.59 -0.26 10.55
C ALA A 22 -4.41 0.20 11.41
N LEU A 23 -3.20 -0.29 11.14
CA LEU A 23 -1.98 0.14 11.83
C LEU A 23 -1.70 1.63 11.61
N PHE A 24 -1.84 2.10 10.37
CA PHE A 24 -1.64 3.49 10.03
C PHE A 24 -2.70 4.38 10.69
N GLN A 25 -3.97 3.96 10.71
CA GLN A 25 -5.05 4.70 11.37
C GLN A 25 -4.81 4.84 12.86
N ALA A 26 -4.31 3.80 13.53
CA ALA A 26 -3.98 3.86 14.96
C ALA A 26 -2.87 4.89 15.27
N LEU A 27 -1.94 5.12 14.34
CA LEU A 27 -0.81 6.04 14.51
C LEU A 27 -1.09 7.47 14.03
N SER A 28 -1.85 7.62 12.95
CA SER A 28 -2.08 8.90 12.27
C SER A 28 -3.42 9.55 12.56
N GLY A 29 -4.39 8.77 13.08
CA GLY A 29 -5.76 9.21 13.32
C GLY A 29 -6.68 9.17 12.09
N TYR A 30 -6.26 8.64 10.94
CA TYR A 30 -7.14 8.50 9.76
C TYR A 30 -6.90 7.22 8.95
N SER A 31 -7.94 6.72 8.26
CA SER A 31 -7.84 5.61 7.31
C SER A 31 -7.38 6.12 5.94
N ILE A 32 -6.36 5.48 5.38
CA ILE A 32 -5.89 5.74 4.02
C ILE A 32 -6.92 5.23 3.01
N LEU A 33 -7.52 4.05 3.25
CA LEU A 33 -8.55 3.47 2.39
C LEU A 33 -9.79 4.36 2.29
N GLU A 34 -10.27 4.86 3.43
CA GLU A 34 -11.41 5.78 3.46
C GLU A 34 -11.10 7.03 2.63
N LYS A 35 -9.92 7.64 2.80
CA LYS A 35 -9.49 8.79 1.99
C LYS A 35 -9.40 8.47 0.50
N ALA A 36 -8.86 7.30 0.14
CA ALA A 36 -8.77 6.89 -1.26
C ALA A 36 -10.14 6.74 -1.94
N GLN A 37 -11.18 6.43 -1.17
CA GLN A 37 -12.55 6.26 -1.67
C GLN A 37 -13.37 7.57 -1.66
N THR A 38 -13.08 8.47 -0.73
CA THR A 38 -13.92 9.65 -0.47
C THR A 38 -13.35 10.95 -1.03
N LEU A 39 -12.03 11.05 -1.21
CA LEU A 39 -11.41 12.26 -1.74
C LEU A 39 -11.64 12.41 -3.25
N SER A 40 -11.68 13.67 -3.69
CA SER A 40 -11.64 13.97 -5.11
C SER A 40 -10.34 13.49 -5.74
N ALA A 41 -10.34 13.18 -7.05
CA ALA A 41 -9.13 12.78 -7.75
C ALA A 41 -8.02 13.87 -7.73
N GLU A 42 -8.39 15.14 -7.61
CA GLU A 42 -7.43 16.24 -7.48
C GLU A 42 -6.76 16.24 -6.11
N THR A 43 -7.56 16.21 -5.04
CA THR A 43 -7.06 16.15 -3.66
C THR A 43 -6.24 14.86 -3.41
N LEU A 44 -6.67 13.73 -3.98
CA LEU A 44 -5.95 12.46 -3.84
C LEU A 44 -4.53 12.50 -4.45
N ARG A 45 -4.28 13.40 -5.42
CA ARG A 45 -2.94 13.59 -6.03
C ARG A 45 -1.99 14.40 -5.15
N GLU A 46 -2.48 15.07 -4.11
CA GLU A 46 -1.62 15.72 -3.15
C GLU A 46 -0.72 14.68 -2.46
N THR A 47 0.55 15.01 -2.28
CA THR A 47 1.58 14.06 -1.81
C THR A 47 1.21 13.38 -0.50
N GLN A 48 0.58 14.12 0.43
CA GLN A 48 0.09 13.63 1.71
C GLN A 48 -0.97 12.53 1.62
N HIS A 49 -1.62 12.35 0.47
CA HIS A 49 -2.61 11.30 0.23
C HIS A 49 -2.11 10.28 -0.78
N ALA A 50 -1.47 10.75 -1.86
CA ALA A 50 -0.93 9.88 -2.90
C ALA A 50 0.14 8.91 -2.37
N GLN A 51 1.04 9.37 -1.48
CA GLN A 51 2.14 8.53 -0.99
C GLN A 51 1.66 7.38 -0.09
N PRO A 52 0.81 7.61 0.95
CA PRO A 52 0.27 6.50 1.74
C PRO A 52 -0.56 5.52 0.92
N VAL A 53 -1.37 6.01 -0.02
CA VAL A 53 -2.17 5.14 -0.91
C VAL A 53 -1.26 4.28 -1.78
N THR A 54 -0.20 4.86 -2.35
CA THR A 54 0.77 4.14 -3.17
C THR A 54 1.48 3.06 -2.34
N PHE A 55 1.88 3.38 -1.11
CA PHE A 55 2.52 2.43 -0.20
C PHE A 55 1.59 1.24 0.11
N LEU A 56 0.31 1.48 0.41
CA LEU A 56 -0.68 0.42 0.64
C LEU A 56 -0.78 -0.55 -0.55
N ILE A 57 -0.85 0.00 -1.76
CA ILE A 57 -0.92 -0.80 -2.98
C ILE A 57 0.35 -1.66 -3.14
N GLN A 58 1.53 -1.08 -2.88
CA GLN A 58 2.80 -1.79 -3.00
C GLN A 58 2.92 -2.91 -1.97
N VAL A 59 2.52 -2.69 -0.70
CA VAL A 59 2.51 -3.74 0.34
C VAL A 59 1.59 -4.90 -0.06
N GLY A 60 0.38 -4.60 -0.53
CA GLY A 60 -0.55 -5.63 -0.99
C GLY A 60 0.04 -6.46 -2.15
N ILE A 61 0.74 -5.82 -3.09
CA ILE A 61 1.41 -6.52 -4.21
C ILE A 61 2.56 -7.40 -3.69
N VAL A 62 3.39 -6.89 -2.77
CA VAL A 62 4.47 -7.68 -2.15
C VAL A 62 3.89 -8.94 -1.50
N LYS A 63 2.84 -8.81 -0.68
CA LYS A 63 2.19 -9.96 -0.03
C LYS A 63 1.58 -10.94 -1.02
N LEU A 64 1.01 -10.44 -2.12
CA LEU A 64 0.52 -11.28 -3.19
C LEU A 64 1.66 -12.09 -3.87
N LEU A 65 2.79 -11.45 -4.17
CA LEU A 65 3.96 -12.12 -4.73
C LEU A 65 4.53 -13.18 -3.78
N GLU A 66 4.68 -12.85 -2.49
CA GLU A 66 5.14 -13.78 -1.45
C GLU A 66 4.21 -15.01 -1.36
N SER A 67 2.89 -14.79 -1.39
CA SER A 67 1.90 -15.88 -1.38
C SER A 67 1.99 -16.81 -2.60
N SER A 68 2.58 -16.31 -3.69
CA SER A 68 2.83 -17.06 -4.93
C SER A 68 4.23 -17.68 -4.95
N GLY A 69 4.97 -17.62 -3.85
CA GLY A 69 6.33 -18.14 -3.72
C GLY A 69 7.40 -17.28 -4.41
N ILE A 70 7.07 -16.04 -4.78
CA ILE A 70 7.99 -15.10 -5.44
C ILE A 70 8.58 -14.18 -4.36
N TRP A 71 9.89 -14.25 -4.20
CA TRP A 71 10.65 -13.46 -3.22
C TRP A 71 11.67 -12.56 -3.93
N PRO A 72 11.82 -11.30 -3.51
CA PRO A 72 12.79 -10.40 -4.13
C PRO A 72 14.22 -10.78 -3.71
N SER A 73 15.11 -10.97 -4.69
CA SER A 73 16.56 -11.09 -4.41
C SER A 73 17.24 -9.74 -4.21
N ILE A 74 16.68 -8.69 -4.81
CA ILE A 74 17.14 -7.30 -4.73
C ILE A 74 15.90 -6.42 -4.70
N VAL A 75 15.92 -5.38 -3.85
CA VAL A 75 14.89 -4.35 -3.83
C VAL A 75 15.53 -2.99 -4.13
N THR A 76 14.77 -2.13 -4.80
CA THR A 76 15.10 -0.72 -4.98
C THR A 76 13.81 0.07 -5.08
N GLY A 77 13.85 1.35 -4.75
CA GLY A 77 12.70 2.24 -4.76
C GLY A 77 13.14 3.62 -5.23
N HIS A 78 12.22 4.37 -5.80
CA HIS A 78 12.48 5.76 -6.19
C HIS A 78 11.76 6.67 -5.20
N SER A 79 12.51 7.57 -4.54
CA SER A 79 11.96 8.54 -3.59
C SER A 79 11.10 7.85 -2.52
N ALA A 80 9.84 8.26 -2.31
CA ALA A 80 8.94 7.64 -1.34
C ALA A 80 8.72 6.13 -1.56
N GLY A 81 8.99 5.60 -2.76
CA GLY A 81 8.95 4.16 -3.02
C GLY A 81 10.00 3.35 -2.27
N GLU A 82 11.08 3.97 -1.79
CA GLU A 82 12.11 3.29 -0.96
C GLU A 82 11.52 2.74 0.35
N VAL A 83 10.45 3.33 0.87
CA VAL A 83 9.77 2.83 2.08
C VAL A 83 9.14 1.46 1.81
N ALA A 84 8.49 1.29 0.65
CA ALA A 84 7.96 -0.01 0.25
C ALA A 84 9.07 -1.02 -0.06
N SER A 85 10.21 -0.57 -0.59
CA SER A 85 11.38 -1.42 -0.78
C SER A 85 11.95 -1.91 0.55
N ALA A 86 12.08 -1.04 1.55
CA ALA A 86 12.52 -1.41 2.89
C ALA A 86 11.55 -2.40 3.55
N TYR A 87 10.23 -2.19 3.41
CA TYR A 87 9.22 -3.16 3.82
C TYR A 87 9.42 -4.52 3.15
N ALA A 88 9.57 -4.55 1.82
CA ALA A 88 9.74 -5.79 1.06
C ALA A 88 11.05 -6.54 1.38
N ALA A 89 12.06 -5.84 1.91
CA ALA A 89 13.30 -6.44 2.41
C ALA A 89 13.21 -6.91 3.87
N GLY A 90 12.09 -6.70 4.57
CA GLY A 90 11.94 -7.04 5.99
C GLY A 90 12.74 -6.14 6.93
N LEU A 91 12.93 -4.87 6.57
CA LEU A 91 13.74 -3.90 7.32
C LEU A 91 12.93 -2.90 8.16
N LEU A 92 11.60 -3.06 8.24
CA LEU A 92 10.67 -2.19 8.98
C LEU A 92 9.91 -2.96 10.05
#